data_AF-A0AAW4JSI3-F1
#
_entry.id   AF-A0AAW4JSI3-F1
#
_cell.length_a   1.000
_cell.length_b   1.000
_cell.length_c   1.000
_cell.angle_alpha   90.00
_cell.angle_beta   90.00
_cell.angle_gamma   90.00
#
_symmetry.space_group_name_H-M   'P 1'
#
loop_
_entity.id
_entity.type
_entity.pdbx_description
1 polymer ?
#
loop_
_entity_poly.entity_id
_entity_poly.type
_entity_poly.pdbx_seq_one_letter_code
_entity_poly.pdbx_strand_id
1 'polypeptide(L)'
;MSEWARRARVGNAVRVTTPHDLDDRLRAELAALGAPDQRRDLGEPLPDGGPLTGAQALALFDAQLTSRLLDLAGRWLSGFGEGYFTVESAGHEGDAAVAAALRPTDPALLHARSGAFYCLRAAQADGARQVRAGGL
;
A
#
# COMPACT_ATOMS: atom_id res chain seq x y z
N MET A 1 -25.70 17.76 -8.15
CA MET A 1 -24.21 17.83 -8.17
C MET A 1 -23.68 17.32 -6.84
N SER A 2 -23.50 16.01 -6.71
CA SER A 2 -23.40 15.27 -5.45
C SER A 2 -22.33 15.77 -4.46
N GLU A 3 -22.65 15.55 -3.18
CA GLU A 3 -21.89 15.89 -1.96
C GLU A 3 -20.41 15.45 -1.99
N TRP A 4 -20.08 14.44 -2.78
CA TRP A 4 -18.73 13.93 -3.00
C TRP A 4 -17.78 14.92 -3.68
N ALA A 5 -18.26 15.75 -4.60
CA ALA A 5 -17.43 16.73 -5.31
C ALA A 5 -16.98 17.90 -4.40
N ARG A 6 -17.64 18.09 -3.25
CA ARG A 6 -17.34 19.18 -2.32
C ARG A 6 -16.24 18.82 -1.30
N ARG A 7 -15.92 17.53 -1.15
CA ARG A 7 -14.91 17.02 -0.19
C ARG A 7 -13.50 16.92 -0.79
N ALA A 8 -13.34 17.10 -2.10
CA ALA A 8 -12.05 17.04 -2.80
C ALA A 8 -11.40 18.41 -3.03
N ARG A 9 -11.56 19.37 -2.10
CA ARG A 9 -10.63 20.50 -2.04
C ARG A 9 -9.38 20.01 -1.33
N VAL A 10 -8.38 19.58 -2.09
CA VAL A 10 -7.00 19.45 -1.61
C VAL A 10 -6.59 20.85 -1.16
N GLY A 11 -6.62 21.05 0.16
CA GLY A 11 -6.33 22.34 0.78
C GLY A 11 -4.89 22.75 0.51
N ASN A 12 -4.74 24.03 0.14
CA ASN A 12 -3.49 24.80 0.03
C ASN A 12 -2.32 24.09 -0.66
N ALA A 13 -2.10 24.40 -1.94
CA ALA A 13 -0.93 23.95 -2.70
C ALA A 13 0.36 24.49 -2.08
N VAL A 14 0.87 23.81 -1.05
CA VAL A 14 2.27 23.95 -0.64
C VAL A 14 3.10 23.48 -1.82
N ARG A 15 3.98 24.36 -2.31
CA ARG A 15 4.84 24.08 -3.45
C ARG A 15 5.74 22.90 -3.08
N VAL A 16 5.54 21.76 -3.72
CA VAL A 16 6.48 20.63 -3.67
C VAL A 16 7.72 21.05 -4.44
N THR A 17 8.82 21.26 -3.74
CA THR A 17 10.08 21.78 -4.28
C THR A 17 11.20 20.74 -4.28
N THR A 18 11.08 19.69 -3.46
CA THR A 18 12.06 18.59 -3.36
C THR A 18 11.38 17.22 -3.23
N PRO A 19 12.10 16.11 -3.52
CA PRO A 19 11.63 14.77 -3.18
C PRO A 19 11.33 14.59 -1.68
N HIS A 20 12.07 15.27 -0.79
CA HIS A 20 11.83 15.18 0.66
C HIS A 20 10.46 15.76 1.05
N ASP A 21 10.00 16.79 0.34
CA ASP A 21 8.69 17.41 0.58
C ASP A 21 7.53 16.41 0.35
N LEU A 22 7.71 15.44 -0.57
CA LEU A 22 6.73 14.39 -0.83
C LEU A 22 6.68 13.35 0.29
N ASP A 23 7.85 12.99 0.82
CA ASP A 23 7.97 12.02 1.91
C ASP A 23 7.34 12.57 3.19
N ASP A 24 7.67 13.83 3.52
CA ASP A 24 7.10 14.53 4.66
C ASP A 24 5.58 14.69 4.52
N ARG A 25 5.10 15.01 3.31
CA ARG A 25 3.66 15.07 3.05
C ARG A 25 3.00 13.72 3.26
N LEU A 26 3.55 12.63 2.69
CA LEU A 26 2.98 11.29 2.86
C LEU A 26 2.89 10.92 4.35
N ARG A 27 3.98 11.12 5.10
CA ARG A 27 4.00 10.86 6.55
C ARG A 27 2.99 11.70 7.31
N ALA A 28 2.86 12.99 6.97
CA ALA A 28 1.89 13.88 7.58
C ALA A 28 0.45 13.45 7.32
N GLU A 29 0.11 13.08 6.07
CA GLU A 29 -1.24 12.59 5.73
C GLU A 29 -1.56 11.27 6.44
N LEU A 30 -0.59 10.33 6.52
CA LEU A 30 -0.76 9.08 7.25
C LEU A 30 -0.93 9.31 8.76
N ALA A 31 -0.15 10.22 9.35
CA ALA A 31 -0.27 10.57 10.76
C ALA A 31 -1.59 11.32 11.07
N ALA A 32 -2.16 11.99 10.08
CA ALA A 32 -3.46 12.66 10.19
C ALA A 32 -4.65 11.68 10.05
N LEU A 33 -4.43 10.42 9.70
CA LEU A 33 -5.47 9.39 9.74
C LEU A 33 -5.91 9.18 11.19
N GLY A 34 -7.06 9.77 11.53
CA GLY A 34 -7.66 9.66 12.86
C GLY A 34 -8.21 8.26 13.13
N ALA A 35 -8.42 7.97 14.42
CA ALA A 35 -9.17 6.79 14.81
C ALA A 35 -10.61 6.89 14.25
N PRO A 36 -11.16 5.80 13.71
CA PRO A 36 -12.55 5.81 13.25
C PRO A 36 -13.50 5.97 14.43
N ASP A 37 -14.58 6.73 14.23
CA ASP A 37 -15.63 6.93 15.25
C ASP A 37 -16.28 5.59 15.68
N GLN A 38 -16.31 4.62 14.76
CA GLN A 38 -16.78 3.26 15.01
C GLN A 38 -15.81 2.25 14.40
N ARG A 39 -15.30 1.33 15.24
CA ARG A 39 -14.56 0.17 14.75
C ARG A 39 -15.55 -0.83 14.16
N ARG A 40 -15.25 -1.29 12.95
CA ARG A 40 -15.98 -2.35 12.26
C ARG A 40 -15.37 -3.70 12.58
N ASP A 41 -16.18 -4.75 12.46
CA ASP A 41 -15.64 -6.09 12.31
C ASP A 41 -14.90 -6.16 10.96
N LEU A 42 -13.64 -6.57 10.99
CA LEU A 42 -12.79 -6.69 9.81
C LEU A 42 -13.12 -7.95 8.99
N GLY A 43 -13.83 -8.91 9.56
CA GLY A 43 -14.33 -10.09 8.86
C GLY A 43 -15.54 -9.81 7.98
N GLU A 44 -16.27 -8.72 8.24
CA GLU A 44 -17.45 -8.35 7.45
C GLU A 44 -17.06 -7.70 6.11
N PRO A 45 -17.86 -7.93 5.05
CA PRO A 45 -17.71 -7.21 3.78
C PRO A 45 -17.87 -5.70 3.95
N LEU A 46 -17.20 -4.96 3.06
CA LEU A 46 -17.35 -3.52 2.97
C LEU A 46 -18.76 -3.13 2.48
N PRO A 47 -19.29 -1.95 2.86
CA PRO A 47 -20.66 -1.52 2.52
C PRO A 47 -20.91 -1.23 1.05
N ASP A 48 -19.86 -1.23 0.22
CA ASP A 48 -19.92 -0.91 -1.21
C ASP A 48 -20.53 -2.05 -2.05
N GLY A 49 -20.98 -3.13 -1.40
CA GLY A 49 -21.65 -4.27 -2.01
C GLY A 49 -20.68 -5.30 -2.61
N GLY A 50 -19.37 -5.07 -2.49
CA GLY A 50 -18.35 -6.02 -2.89
C GLY A 50 -18.09 -7.10 -1.84
N PRO A 51 -17.44 -8.21 -2.22
CA PRO A 51 -17.06 -9.26 -1.27
C PRO A 51 -15.82 -8.91 -0.44
N LEU A 52 -15.18 -7.76 -0.68
CA LEU A 52 -13.94 -7.36 -0.02
C LEU A 52 -14.22 -7.10 1.47
N THR A 53 -13.53 -7.80 2.36
CA THR A 53 -13.64 -7.57 3.80
C THR A 53 -12.71 -6.46 4.29
N GLY A 54 -12.96 -5.93 5.49
CA GLY A 54 -12.07 -4.94 6.10
C GLY A 54 -10.64 -5.46 6.28
N ALA A 55 -10.47 -6.74 6.64
CA ALA A 55 -9.16 -7.37 6.78
C ALA A 55 -8.41 -7.44 5.44
N GLN A 56 -9.11 -7.78 4.36
CA GLN A 56 -8.51 -7.80 3.02
C GLN A 56 -8.15 -6.41 2.53
N ALA A 57 -9.01 -5.41 2.79
CA ALA A 57 -8.73 -4.02 2.45
C ALA A 57 -7.49 -3.48 3.19
N LEU A 58 -7.32 -3.81 4.47
CA LEU A 58 -6.11 -3.45 5.22
C LEU A 58 -4.87 -4.15 4.67
N ALA A 59 -4.94 -5.43 4.33
CA ALA A 59 -3.80 -6.13 3.74
C ALA A 59 -3.37 -5.52 2.39
N LEU A 60 -4.33 -5.11 1.57
CA LEU A 60 -4.06 -4.37 0.34
C LEU A 60 -3.40 -3.02 0.64
N PHE A 61 -3.97 -2.25 1.57
CA PHE A 61 -3.43 -0.95 1.96
C PHE A 61 -2.01 -1.07 2.52
N ASP A 62 -1.72 -2.07 3.36
CA ASP A 62 -0.40 -2.31 3.90
C ASP A 62 0.62 -2.63 2.80
N ALA A 63 0.25 -3.45 1.81
CA ALA A 63 1.12 -3.74 0.67
C ALA A 63 1.38 -2.49 -0.19
N GLN A 64 0.36 -1.69 -0.44
CA GLN A 64 0.45 -0.42 -1.16
C GLN A 64 1.38 0.56 -0.45
N LEU A 65 1.15 0.75 0.84
CA LEU A 65 1.93 1.66 1.67
C LEU A 65 3.39 1.18 1.81
N THR A 66 3.60 -0.12 2.01
CA THR A 66 4.95 -0.70 2.08
C THR A 66 5.71 -0.47 0.79
N SER A 67 5.09 -0.71 -0.37
CA SER A 67 5.70 -0.41 -1.68
C SER A 67 6.09 1.07 -1.78
N ARG A 68 5.23 1.97 -1.33
CA ARG A 68 5.53 3.41 -1.35
C ARG A 68 6.69 3.77 -0.43
N LEU A 69 6.73 3.20 0.78
CA LEU A 69 7.81 3.42 1.74
C LEU A 69 9.15 2.87 1.23
N LEU A 70 9.15 1.75 0.49
CA LEU A 70 10.34 1.23 -0.17
C LEU A 70 10.87 2.17 -1.25
N ASP A 71 9.99 2.80 -2.04
CA ASP A 71 10.41 3.84 -2.99
C ASP A 71 11.09 5.02 -2.28
N LEU A 72 10.57 5.44 -1.12
CA LEU A 72 11.17 6.51 -0.32
C LEU A 72 12.54 6.10 0.24
N ALA A 73 12.63 4.90 0.80
CA ALA A 73 13.88 4.36 1.32
C ALA A 73 14.95 4.24 0.23
N GLY A 74 14.57 3.79 -0.97
CA GLY A 74 15.45 3.73 -2.13
C GLY A 74 16.00 5.11 -2.50
N ARG A 75 15.12 6.11 -2.61
CA ARG A 75 15.53 7.51 -2.86
C ARG A 75 16.46 8.06 -1.79
N TRP A 76 16.15 7.81 -0.52
CA TRP A 76 16.96 8.25 0.60
C TRP A 76 18.37 7.66 0.51
N LEU A 77 18.51 6.35 0.28
CA LEU A 77 19.81 5.68 0.08
C LEU A 77 20.57 6.22 -1.14
N SER A 78 19.89 6.43 -2.27
CA SER A 78 20.50 7.06 -3.45
C SER A 78 21.04 8.46 -3.17
N GLY A 79 20.43 9.22 -2.27
CA GLY A 79 20.92 10.53 -1.82
C GLY A 79 22.29 10.49 -1.15
N PHE A 80 22.68 9.36 -0.57
CA PHE A 80 24.01 9.14 0.02
C PHE A 80 24.99 8.43 -0.94
N GLY A 81 24.56 8.11 -2.17
CA GLY A 81 25.33 7.24 -3.07
C GLY A 81 25.32 5.76 -2.64
N GLU A 82 24.48 5.40 -1.67
CA GLU A 82 24.36 4.05 -1.10
C GLU A 82 23.22 3.25 -1.76
N GLY A 83 22.87 3.60 -3.00
CA GLY A 83 21.86 2.95 -3.80
C GLY A 83 22.28 2.87 -5.26
N TYR A 84 21.89 1.79 -5.93
CA TYR A 84 22.00 1.68 -7.38
C TYR A 84 20.84 2.42 -8.06
N PHE A 85 20.71 2.25 -9.38
CA PHE A 85 19.54 2.71 -10.11
C PHE A 85 18.25 2.14 -9.51
N THR A 86 17.39 3.02 -9.01
CA THR A 86 16.12 2.64 -8.37
C THR A 86 14.96 2.88 -9.32
N VAL A 87 14.13 1.85 -9.53
CA VAL A 87 12.87 1.95 -10.28
C VAL A 87 11.74 2.02 -9.27
N GLU A 88 11.05 3.16 -9.22
CA GLU A 88 9.95 3.37 -8.27
C GLU A 88 8.63 2.74 -8.75
N SER A 89 7.89 2.21 -7.78
CA SER A 89 6.55 1.63 -7.98
C SER A 89 5.42 2.66 -7.88
N ALA A 90 5.72 3.92 -7.56
CA ALA A 90 4.78 5.03 -7.52
C ALA A 90 3.73 5.00 -8.66
N GLY A 91 2.45 5.02 -8.31
CA GLY A 91 1.32 4.95 -9.25
C GLY A 91 0.98 3.53 -9.75
N HIS A 92 1.71 2.50 -9.30
CA HIS A 92 1.44 1.08 -9.61
C HIS A 92 1.01 0.29 -8.38
N GLU A 93 0.77 0.95 -7.24
CA GLU A 93 0.46 0.30 -5.97
C GLU A 93 -0.84 -0.54 -6.06
N GLY A 94 -1.73 -0.21 -7.00
CA GLY A 94 -2.94 -0.99 -7.27
C GLY A 94 -2.70 -2.44 -7.71
N ASP A 95 -1.48 -2.80 -8.12
CA ASP A 95 -1.14 -4.18 -8.49
C ASP A 95 -1.16 -5.16 -7.31
N ALA A 96 -1.20 -4.67 -6.06
CA ALA A 96 -1.54 -5.46 -4.88
C ALA A 96 -2.88 -6.19 -5.05
N ALA A 97 -3.87 -5.57 -5.69
CA ALA A 97 -5.17 -6.22 -5.95
C ALA A 97 -5.03 -7.40 -6.92
N VAL A 98 -4.11 -7.32 -7.88
CA VAL A 98 -3.80 -8.43 -8.80
C VAL A 98 -3.13 -9.56 -8.03
N ALA A 99 -2.18 -9.27 -7.13
CA ALA A 99 -1.60 -10.28 -6.25
C ALA A 99 -2.65 -10.95 -5.35
N ALA A 100 -3.62 -10.19 -4.85
CA ALA A 100 -4.69 -10.69 -3.99
C ALA A 100 -5.63 -11.66 -4.72
N ALA A 101 -5.87 -11.41 -6.01
CA ALA A 101 -6.75 -12.23 -6.84
C ALA A 101 -6.11 -13.58 -7.27
N LEU A 102 -4.80 -13.73 -7.10
CA LEU A 102 -4.04 -14.91 -7.52
C LEU A 102 -3.63 -15.77 -6.33
N ARG A 103 -3.42 -17.07 -6.55
CA ARG A 103 -2.87 -17.97 -5.52
C ARG A 103 -1.38 -17.71 -5.36
N PRO A 104 -0.80 -17.82 -4.15
CA PRO A 104 0.64 -17.59 -3.91
C PRO A 104 1.59 -18.45 -4.76
N THR A 105 1.10 -19.56 -5.31
CA THR A 105 1.85 -20.48 -6.18
C THR A 105 1.67 -20.22 -7.67
N ASP A 106 0.76 -19.32 -8.06
CA ASP A 106 0.59 -18.99 -9.48
C ASP A 106 1.82 -18.22 -9.98
N PRO A 107 2.39 -18.60 -11.15
CA PRO A 107 3.54 -17.92 -11.71
C PRO A 107 3.18 -16.49 -12.13
N ALA A 108 4.11 -15.55 -11.93
CA ALA A 108 3.93 -14.16 -12.31
C ALA A 108 5.20 -13.63 -12.98
N LEU A 109 5.06 -13.07 -14.19
CA LEU A 109 6.11 -12.34 -14.89
C LEU A 109 5.91 -10.85 -14.60
N LEU A 110 6.59 -10.35 -13.58
CA LEU A 110 6.35 -9.03 -13.01
C LEU A 110 7.26 -7.97 -13.63
N HIS A 111 6.79 -6.73 -13.60
CA HIS A 111 7.56 -5.57 -14.00
C HIS A 111 8.38 -5.04 -12.80
N ALA A 112 9.46 -4.30 -13.07
CA ALA A 112 10.29 -3.70 -12.01
C ALA A 112 9.54 -2.68 -11.13
N ARG A 113 8.31 -2.31 -11.51
CA ARG A 113 7.42 -1.39 -10.77
C ARG A 113 6.35 -2.14 -9.96
N SER A 114 6.45 -3.46 -9.84
CA SER A 114 5.44 -4.29 -9.20
C SER A 114 5.63 -4.46 -7.70
N GLY A 115 6.08 -3.39 -7.01
CA GLY A 115 6.45 -3.44 -5.60
C GLY A 115 5.32 -3.93 -4.69
N ALA A 116 4.09 -3.43 -4.87
CA ALA A 116 2.97 -3.79 -4.00
C ALA A 116 2.49 -5.24 -4.24
N PHE A 117 2.58 -5.75 -5.47
CA PHE A 117 2.42 -7.17 -5.77
C PHE A 117 3.42 -8.03 -4.98
N TYR A 118 4.71 -7.65 -4.98
CA TYR A 118 5.74 -8.37 -4.21
C TYR A 118 5.46 -8.33 -2.71
N CYS A 119 5.13 -7.16 -2.16
CA CYS A 119 4.82 -6.99 -0.74
C CYS A 119 3.65 -7.90 -0.31
N LEU A 120 2.56 -7.92 -1.08
CA LEU A 120 1.41 -8.76 -0.73
C LEU A 120 1.74 -10.25 -0.85
N ARG A 121 2.49 -10.67 -1.87
CA ARG A 121 2.92 -12.07 -2.03
C ARG A 121 3.81 -12.54 -0.89
N ALA A 122 4.72 -11.69 -0.41
CA ALA A 122 5.55 -11.98 0.75
C ALA A 122 4.70 -12.23 2.00
N ALA A 123 3.73 -11.35 2.27
CA ALA A 123 2.81 -11.50 3.39
C ALA A 123 1.96 -12.80 3.29
N GLN A 124 1.48 -13.14 2.10
CA GLN A 124 0.75 -14.40 1.86
C GLN A 124 1.63 -15.63 2.15
N ALA A 125 2.91 -15.60 1.75
CA ALA A 125 3.85 -16.69 1.99
C ALA A 125 4.17 -16.87 3.48
N ASP A 126 4.33 -15.76 4.22
CA ASP A 126 4.58 -15.79 5.66
C ASP A 126 3.38 -16.33 6.44
N GLY A 127 2.16 -15.89 6.11
CA GLY A 127 0.93 -16.43 6.69
C GLY A 127 0.77 -17.94 6.43
N ALA A 128 1.04 -18.37 5.19
CA ALA A 128 1.01 -19.80 4.84
C ALA A 128 2.07 -20.61 5.60
N ARG A 129 3.25 -20.03 5.86
CA ARG A 129 4.29 -20.66 6.69
C ARG A 129 3.86 -20.78 8.14
N GLN A 130 3.27 -19.75 8.73
CA GLN A 130 2.79 -19.76 10.12
C GLN A 130 1.71 -20.82 10.35
N VAL A 131 0.74 -20.94 9.43
CA VAL A 131 -0.30 -21.98 9.48
C VAL A 131 0.31 -23.39 9.43
N ARG A 132 1.37 -23.60 8.64
CA ARG A 132 2.06 -24.90 8.55
C ARG A 132 2.92 -25.22 9.78
N ALA A 133 3.45 -24.20 10.45
CA ALA A 133 4.31 -24.37 11.62
C ALA A 133 3.54 -24.57 12.93
N GLY A 134 2.30 -24.07 13.04
CA GLY A 134 1.46 -24.21 14.24
C GLY A 134 0.70 -25.52 14.40
N GLY A 135 1.03 -26.55 13.60
CA GLY A 135 0.39 -27.87 13.60
C GLY A 135 1.20 -28.98 14.29
N LEU A 136 2.19 -28.64 15.11
CA LEU A 136 3.02 -29.58 15.89
C LEU A 136 2.90 -29.28 17.39
#